data_AF-A0A2X2XTJ1-F1
#
_entry.id   AF-A0A2X2XTJ1-F1
#
_cell.length_a   1.000
_cell.length_b   1.000
_cell.length_c   1.000
_cell.angle_alpha   90.00
_cell.angle_beta   90.00
_cell.angle_gamma   90.00
#
_symmetry.space_group_name_H-M   'P 1'
#
loop_
_entity.id
_entity.type
_entity.pdbx_description
1 polymer ?
#
loop_
_entity_poly.entity_id
_entity_poly.type
_entity_poly.pdbx_seq_one_letter_code
_entity_poly.pdbx_strand_id
1 'polypeptide(L)'
;MTNQAGLLNIVELQGKLDGGEISLPGTLDARAANPRAVFQPRLEDVEIGTILNAFDYPIALTGKMSLAGDFSGADIDAQAFRHSWQGQAHVEMRDTRMEGMNFQQLVQQAVTRSGGDVQQSQQNFDNATRLDRFVTDLALDNGKLTLGSMEGQSAILAVSGNGALNLVEQTCDHAV
;
A
#
# COMPACT_ATOMS: atom_id res chain seq x y z
N MET A 1 -19.40 -20.36 5.01
CA MET A 1 -18.52 -20.96 3.98
C MET A 1 -19.15 -22.22 3.42
N THR A 2 -19.01 -22.46 2.12
CA THR A 2 -19.46 -23.71 1.47
C THR A 2 -18.32 -24.30 0.64
N ASN A 3 -18.05 -25.59 0.78
CA ASN A 3 -17.11 -26.32 -0.07
C ASN A 3 -17.89 -27.33 -0.92
N GLN A 4 -17.75 -27.24 -2.24
CA GLN A 4 -18.37 -28.16 -3.21
C GLN A 4 -17.29 -28.70 -4.13
N ALA A 5 -16.72 -29.85 -3.75
CA ALA A 5 -15.80 -30.63 -4.57
C ALA A 5 -14.63 -29.82 -5.16
N GLY A 6 -13.98 -28.97 -4.35
CA GLY A 6 -12.85 -28.13 -4.78
C GLY A 6 -13.21 -26.69 -5.10
N LEU A 7 -14.49 -26.31 -5.03
CA LEU A 7 -14.91 -24.91 -5.01
C LEU A 7 -15.23 -24.48 -3.57
N LEU A 8 -14.45 -23.55 -3.03
CA LEU A 8 -14.69 -22.91 -1.74
C LEU A 8 -15.22 -21.50 -1.98
N ASN A 9 -16.41 -21.22 -1.42
CA ASN A 9 -16.99 -19.87 -1.40
C ASN A 9 -16.94 -19.29 0.02
N ILE A 10 -16.29 -18.15 0.14
CA ILE A 10 -16.11 -17.37 1.37
C ILE A 10 -17.00 -16.14 1.24
N VAL A 11 -18.24 -16.28 1.69
CA VAL A 11 -19.24 -15.21 1.65
C VAL A 11 -18.92 -14.12 2.66
N GLU A 12 -18.43 -14.51 3.83
CA GLU A 12 -18.10 -13.60 4.93
C GLU A 12 -16.90 -14.16 5.67
N LEU A 13 -15.82 -13.38 5.67
CA LEU A 13 -14.63 -13.59 6.49
C LEU A 13 -14.25 -12.22 7.02
N GLN A 14 -14.54 -11.98 8.29
CA GLN A 14 -14.32 -10.68 8.91
C GLN A 14 -13.56 -10.80 10.22
N GLY A 15 -12.85 -9.73 10.58
CA GLY A 15 -12.04 -9.68 11.79
C GLY A 15 -11.68 -8.25 12.16
N LYS A 16 -10.99 -8.12 13.29
CA LYS A 16 -10.43 -6.85 13.74
C LYS A 16 -8.92 -6.93 13.75
N LEU A 17 -8.25 -5.88 13.30
CA LEU A 17 -6.80 -5.77 13.29
C LEU A 17 -6.39 -4.37 13.74
N ASP A 18 -5.68 -4.31 14.88
CA ASP A 18 -5.21 -3.07 15.52
C ASP A 18 -6.26 -1.94 15.59
N GLY A 19 -7.48 -2.31 16.02
CA GLY A 19 -8.60 -1.39 16.17
C GLY A 19 -9.40 -1.12 14.89
N GLY A 20 -8.89 -1.50 13.72
CA GLY A 20 -9.61 -1.46 12.45
C GLY A 20 -10.39 -2.75 12.15
N GLU A 21 -11.17 -2.71 11.08
CA GLU A 21 -11.99 -3.83 10.60
C GLU A 21 -11.47 -4.38 9.28
N ILE A 22 -11.58 -5.69 9.12
CA ILE A 22 -11.15 -6.41 7.91
C ILE A 22 -12.30 -7.29 7.45
N SER A 23 -12.55 -7.28 6.15
CA SER A 23 -13.40 -8.24 5.45
C SER A 23 -12.67 -8.77 4.22
N LEU A 24 -12.66 -10.09 4.03
CA LEU A 24 -11.97 -10.76 2.93
C LEU A 24 -12.87 -11.83 2.28
N PRO A 25 -14.00 -11.44 1.68
CA PRO A 25 -14.81 -12.36 0.89
C PRO A 25 -14.05 -12.79 -0.36
N GLY A 26 -14.37 -13.98 -0.87
CA GLY A 26 -13.71 -14.51 -2.04
C GLY A 26 -14.10 -15.93 -2.40
N THR A 27 -13.48 -16.43 -3.46
CA THR A 27 -13.68 -17.78 -3.97
C THR A 27 -12.33 -18.43 -4.26
N LEU A 28 -12.21 -19.71 -3.95
CA LEU A 28 -11.11 -20.55 -4.38
C LEU A 28 -11.69 -21.71 -5.21
N ASP A 29 -11.29 -21.81 -6.47
CA ASP A 29 -11.65 -22.89 -7.38
C ASP A 29 -10.42 -23.73 -7.72
N ALA A 30 -10.33 -24.92 -7.12
CA ALA A 30 -9.28 -25.89 -7.33
C ALA A 30 -9.76 -27.09 -8.19
N ARG A 31 -10.90 -26.95 -8.89
CA ARG A 31 -11.47 -28.04 -9.72
C ARG A 31 -10.72 -28.22 -11.05
N ALA A 32 -10.10 -27.14 -11.55
CA ALA A 32 -9.29 -27.17 -12.75
C ALA A 32 -7.83 -27.52 -12.45
N ALA A 33 -7.08 -27.93 -13.47
CA ALA A 33 -5.63 -28.17 -13.35
C ALA A 33 -4.85 -26.93 -12.88
N ASN A 34 -5.39 -25.73 -13.11
CA ASN A 34 -4.86 -24.46 -12.64
C ASN A 34 -5.85 -23.88 -11.60
N PRO A 35 -5.55 -23.97 -10.31
CA PRO A 35 -6.36 -23.36 -9.27
C PRO A 35 -6.48 -21.85 -9.45
N ARG A 36 -7.62 -21.28 -9.07
CA ARG A 36 -7.85 -19.84 -9.09
C ARG A 36 -8.49 -19.36 -7.81
N ALA A 37 -7.85 -18.40 -7.16
CA ALA A 37 -8.37 -17.64 -6.05
C ALA A 37 -8.76 -16.23 -6.51
N VAL A 38 -9.88 -15.72 -6.00
CA VAL A 38 -10.33 -14.34 -6.17
C VAL A 38 -10.79 -13.82 -4.83
N PHE A 39 -10.32 -12.64 -4.42
CA PHE A 39 -10.68 -12.01 -3.17
C PHE A 39 -11.03 -10.54 -3.38
N GLN A 40 -11.96 -10.04 -2.58
CA GLN A 40 -12.42 -8.66 -2.61
C GLN A 40 -12.22 -8.01 -1.23
N PRO A 41 -10.95 -7.76 -0.83
CA PRO A 41 -10.64 -7.23 0.49
C PRO A 41 -11.30 -5.87 0.71
N ARG A 42 -11.79 -5.68 1.94
CA ARG A 42 -12.19 -4.40 2.51
C ARG A 42 -11.49 -4.22 3.84
N LEU A 43 -10.73 -3.14 3.97
CA LEU A 43 -10.11 -2.71 5.21
C LEU A 43 -10.71 -1.37 5.60
N GLU A 44 -10.98 -1.19 6.89
CA GLU A 44 -11.44 0.07 7.45
C GLU A 44 -10.58 0.43 8.65
N ASP A 45 -9.85 1.54 8.54
CA ASP A 45 -9.01 2.11 9.61
C ASP A 45 -8.01 1.13 10.25
N VAL A 46 -7.45 0.23 9.45
CA VAL A 46 -6.41 -0.71 9.89
C VAL A 46 -5.07 0.01 9.98
N GLU A 47 -4.29 -0.25 11.03
CA GLU A 47 -2.93 0.31 11.12
C GLU A 47 -2.01 -0.30 10.06
N ILE A 48 -1.51 0.51 9.13
CA ILE A 48 -0.63 0.06 8.04
C ILE A 48 0.65 -0.60 8.55
N GLY A 49 1.18 -0.13 9.68
CA GLY A 49 2.36 -0.72 10.29
C GLY A 49 2.16 -2.20 10.65
N THR A 50 0.95 -2.60 11.05
CA THR A 50 0.62 -4.01 11.33
C THR A 50 0.67 -4.86 10.05
N ILE A 51 0.18 -4.33 8.93
CA ILE A 51 0.24 -5.01 7.64
C ILE A 51 1.69 -5.13 7.17
N LEU A 52 2.47 -4.04 7.19
CA LEU A 52 3.86 -4.05 6.76
C LEU A 52 4.71 -5.05 7.57
N ASN A 53 4.50 -5.10 8.89
CA ASN A 53 5.16 -6.06 9.77
C ASN A 53 4.73 -7.51 9.47
N ALA A 54 3.45 -7.76 9.21
CA ALA A 54 2.96 -9.11 8.89
C ALA A 54 3.53 -9.68 7.59
N PHE A 55 4.00 -8.81 6.68
CA PHE A 55 4.60 -9.17 5.40
C PHE A 55 6.12 -8.97 5.35
N ASP A 56 6.77 -8.70 6.50
CA ASP A 56 8.21 -8.46 6.64
C ASP A 56 8.76 -7.31 5.77
N TYR A 57 7.96 -6.25 5.57
CA TYR A 57 8.42 -5.05 4.88
C TYR A 57 9.03 -4.04 5.86
N PRO A 58 10.33 -3.71 5.76
CA PRO A 58 11.01 -2.78 6.67
C PRO A 58 10.72 -1.31 6.31
N ILE A 59 9.45 -0.98 6.08
CA ILE A 59 9.00 0.37 5.75
C ILE A 59 8.45 0.99 7.03
N ALA A 60 9.09 2.04 7.52
CA ALA A 60 8.66 2.77 8.71
C ALA A 60 7.52 3.75 8.36
N LEU A 61 6.33 3.19 8.14
CA LEU A 61 5.11 3.91 7.81
C LEU A 61 4.02 3.55 8.84
N THR A 62 3.39 4.58 9.40
CA THR A 62 2.23 4.46 10.29
C THR A 62 1.06 5.27 9.74
N GLY A 63 -0.16 4.95 10.19
CA GLY A 63 -1.39 5.61 9.77
C GLY A 63 -2.55 4.62 9.66
N LYS A 64 -3.77 5.17 9.71
CA LYS A 64 -5.00 4.39 9.53
C LYS A 64 -5.29 4.23 8.05
N MET A 65 -5.34 3.00 7.58
CA MET A 65 -5.55 2.62 6.19
C MET A 65 -6.92 1.99 6.00
N SER A 66 -7.62 2.48 5.00
CA SER A 66 -8.80 1.86 4.42
C SER A 66 -8.49 1.45 2.98
N LEU A 67 -9.01 0.29 2.58
CA LEU A 67 -8.73 -0.31 1.27
C LEU A 67 -9.98 -1.01 0.77
N ALA A 68 -10.27 -0.86 -0.52
CA ALA A 68 -11.23 -1.70 -1.22
C ALA A 68 -10.64 -2.12 -2.56
N GLY A 69 -10.64 -3.42 -2.85
CA GLY A 69 -10.05 -3.90 -4.10
C GLY A 69 -10.53 -5.27 -4.51
N ASP A 70 -10.01 -5.71 -5.66
CA ASP A 70 -10.26 -6.99 -6.29
C ASP A 70 -8.91 -7.59 -6.68
N PHE A 71 -8.61 -8.77 -6.14
CA PHE A 71 -7.35 -9.47 -6.37
C PHE A 71 -7.59 -10.91 -6.79
N SER A 72 -6.70 -11.44 -7.62
CA SER A 72 -6.74 -12.84 -8.02
C SER A 72 -5.33 -13.42 -8.17
N GLY A 73 -5.24 -14.73 -7.96
CA GLY A 73 -4.01 -15.50 -8.06
C GLY A 73 -4.31 -16.99 -8.07
N ALA A 74 -3.27 -17.82 -8.03
CA ALA A 74 -3.43 -19.28 -7.96
C ALA A 74 -3.34 -19.78 -6.50
N ASP A 75 -2.22 -19.51 -5.85
CA ASP A 75 -1.92 -19.99 -4.50
C ASP A 75 -2.18 -18.93 -3.43
N ILE A 76 -2.55 -19.36 -2.22
CA ILE A 76 -2.88 -18.48 -1.08
C ILE A 76 -1.73 -18.52 -0.07
N ASP A 77 -0.64 -17.84 -0.39
CA ASP A 77 0.48 -17.59 0.52
C ASP A 77 1.22 -16.30 0.17
N ALA A 78 2.12 -15.86 1.05
CA ALA A 78 2.84 -14.60 0.89
C ALA A 78 3.83 -14.61 -0.29
N GLN A 79 4.39 -15.76 -0.68
CA GLN A 79 5.28 -15.86 -1.84
C GLN A 79 4.49 -15.73 -3.13
N ALA A 80 3.36 -16.43 -3.25
CA ALA A 80 2.46 -16.32 -4.38
C ALA A 80 1.97 -14.87 -4.54
N PHE A 81 1.54 -14.24 -3.44
CA PHE A 81 1.12 -12.84 -3.47
C PHE A 81 2.19 -11.90 -4.04
N ARG A 82 3.45 -12.12 -3.67
CA ARG A 82 4.59 -11.31 -4.15
C ARG A 82 4.99 -11.53 -5.61
N HIS A 83 4.52 -12.60 -6.27
CA HIS A 83 5.05 -12.99 -7.60
C HIS A 83 3.98 -13.20 -8.67
N SER A 84 2.79 -13.64 -8.31
CA SER A 84 1.80 -14.12 -9.29
C SER A 84 0.41 -13.50 -9.12
N TRP A 85 0.18 -12.83 -8.00
CA TRP A 85 -1.09 -12.15 -7.79
C TRP A 85 -1.17 -10.88 -8.61
N GLN A 86 -2.40 -10.56 -8.99
CA GLN A 86 -2.75 -9.38 -9.76
C GLN A 86 -4.08 -8.81 -9.27
N GLY A 87 -4.29 -7.52 -9.49
CA GLY A 87 -5.50 -6.87 -9.05
C GLY A 87 -5.39 -5.36 -9.01
N GLN A 88 -6.43 -4.74 -8.47
CA GLN A 88 -6.50 -3.31 -8.27
C GLN A 88 -7.19 -3.00 -6.95
N ALA A 89 -6.82 -1.88 -6.35
CA ALA A 89 -7.46 -1.39 -5.15
C ALA A 89 -7.45 0.13 -5.09
N HIS A 90 -8.45 0.69 -4.43
CA HIS A 90 -8.42 2.06 -3.96
C HIS A 90 -7.94 2.06 -2.51
N VAL A 91 -7.00 2.95 -2.19
CA VAL A 91 -6.40 3.06 -0.87
C VAL A 91 -6.56 4.49 -0.37
N GLU A 92 -7.06 4.61 0.85
CA GLU A 92 -7.09 5.86 1.60
C GLU A 92 -6.35 5.66 2.92
N MET A 93 -5.55 6.65 3.30
CA MET A 93 -4.86 6.67 4.56
C MET A 93 -5.04 8.02 5.25
N ARG A 94 -5.10 7.98 6.58
CA ARG A 94 -5.20 9.16 7.43
C ARG A 94 -4.15 9.11 8.53
N ASP A 95 -3.81 10.30 9.03
CA ASP A 95 -2.86 10.47 10.14
C ASP A 95 -1.53 9.76 9.86
N THR A 96 -1.02 9.91 8.63
CA THR A 96 0.12 9.14 8.16
C THR A 96 1.43 9.77 8.60
N ARG A 97 2.39 8.91 8.90
CA ARG A 97 3.77 9.31 9.17
C ARG A 97 4.72 8.32 8.54
N MET A 98 5.55 8.81 7.63
CA MET A 98 6.63 8.05 7.01
C MET A 98 7.97 8.55 7.56
N GLU A 99 8.70 7.69 8.26
CA GLU A 99 10.05 7.98 8.76
C GLU A 99 11.08 7.79 7.64
N GLY A 100 12.22 8.48 7.76
CA GLY A 100 13.34 8.36 6.83
C GLY A 100 13.17 9.17 5.54
N MET A 101 12.03 9.82 5.36
CA MET A 101 11.76 10.71 4.23
C MET A 101 11.18 12.02 4.76
N ASN A 102 11.90 13.13 4.59
CA ASN A 102 11.36 14.47 4.81
C ASN A 102 11.16 15.18 3.47
N PHE A 103 9.91 15.34 3.06
CA PHE A 103 9.57 16.00 1.79
C PHE A 103 10.03 17.47 1.72
N GLN A 104 9.99 18.21 2.83
CA GLN A 104 10.48 19.60 2.87
C GLN A 104 11.98 19.68 2.58
N GLN A 105 12.76 18.73 3.11
CA GLN A 105 14.18 18.61 2.79
C GLN A 105 14.40 18.24 1.33
N LEU A 106 13.59 17.33 0.76
CA LEU A 106 13.70 16.95 -0.66
C LEU A 106 13.44 18.14 -1.59
N VAL A 107 12.41 18.95 -1.30
CA VAL A 107 12.12 20.18 -2.06
C VAL A 107 13.28 21.18 -1.97
N GLN A 108 13.80 21.42 -0.77
CA GLN A 108 14.97 22.29 -0.60
C GLN A 108 16.19 21.76 -1.37
N GLN A 109 16.45 20.46 -1.30
CA GLN A 109 17.54 19.83 -2.06
C GLN A 109 17.35 19.98 -3.56
N ALA A 110 16.13 19.85 -4.08
CA ALA A 110 15.84 20.05 -5.50
C ALA A 110 16.13 21.50 -5.93
N VAL A 111 15.72 22.49 -5.15
CA VAL A 111 15.97 23.92 -5.42
C VAL A 111 17.46 24.26 -5.37
N THR A 112 18.19 23.75 -4.37
CA THR A 112 19.64 23.94 -4.26
C THR A 112 20.39 23.32 -5.45
N ARG A 113 19.97 22.12 -5.91
CA ARG A 113 20.54 21.48 -7.11
C ARG A 113 20.27 22.30 -8.38
N SER A 114 19.17 23.06 -8.43
CA SER A 114 18.86 23.98 -9.53
C SER A 114 19.61 25.32 -9.47
N GLY A 115 20.57 25.50 -8.56
CA GLY A 115 21.41 26.70 -8.46
C GLY A 115 20.81 27.82 -7.61
N GLY A 116 19.77 27.55 -6.82
CA GLY A 116 19.24 28.50 -5.84
C GLY A 116 20.14 28.56 -4.60
N ASP A 117 20.55 29.77 -4.21
CA ASP A 117 21.24 30.02 -2.94
C ASP A 117 20.26 29.81 -1.78
N VAL A 118 20.35 28.66 -1.11
CA VAL A 118 19.56 28.38 0.10
C VAL A 118 20.47 28.59 1.31
N GLN A 119 20.20 29.64 2.09
CA GLN A 119 20.82 29.82 3.39
C GLN A 119 20.45 28.62 4.28
N GLN A 120 21.43 27.75 4.54
CA GLN A 120 21.32 26.59 5.42
C GLN A 120 21.10 27.05 6.87
N SER A 121 19.87 27.44 7.19
CA SER A 121 19.44 27.50 8.58
C SER A 121 19.32 26.05 9.08
N GLN A 122 20.09 25.71 10.11
CA GLN A 122 20.02 24.45 10.83
C GLN A 122 18.68 24.36 11.57
N GLN A 123 17.58 24.24 10.83
CA GLN A 123 16.30 23.86 11.41
C GLN A 123 16.34 22.34 11.56
N ASN A 124 16.13 21.85 12.78
CA ASN A 124 15.94 20.42 13.06
C ASN A 124 14.61 19.99 12.42
N PHE A 125 14.66 19.75 11.13
CA PHE A 125 13.60 19.10 10.39
C PHE A 125 13.48 17.67 10.91
N ASP A 126 12.33 17.35 11.50
CA ASP A 126 11.94 15.97 11.80
C ASP A 126 12.10 15.13 10.53
N ASN A 127 12.87 14.03 10.55
CA ASN A 127 13.19 13.25 9.34
C ASN A 127 12.01 12.36 8.93
N ALA A 128 10.85 12.98 8.78
CA ALA A 128 9.60 12.31 8.52
C ALA A 128 8.66 13.20 7.72
N THR A 129 7.81 12.55 6.95
CA THR A 129 6.72 13.18 6.22
C THR A 129 5.43 12.81 6.92
N ARG A 130 4.63 13.83 7.25
CA ARG A 130 3.30 13.65 7.85
C ARG A 130 2.25 14.12 6.87
N LEU A 131 1.23 13.32 6.63
CA LEU A 131 0.05 13.70 5.85
C LEU A 131 -1.20 13.47 6.69
N ASP A 132 -2.10 14.44 6.70
CA ASP A 132 -3.41 14.30 7.32
C ASP A 132 -4.26 13.30 6.51
N ARG A 133 -4.07 13.31 5.17
CA ARG A 133 -4.73 12.41 4.23
C ARG A 133 -3.81 12.01 3.09
N PHE A 134 -3.88 10.76 2.68
CA PHE A 134 -3.24 10.24 1.48
C PHE A 134 -4.19 9.31 0.74
N VAL A 135 -4.34 9.47 -0.57
CA VAL A 135 -5.20 8.65 -1.41
C VAL A 135 -4.40 8.19 -2.63
N THR A 136 -4.61 6.95 -3.06
CA THR A 136 -3.98 6.42 -4.28
C THR A 136 -4.81 5.27 -4.83
N ASP A 137 -4.73 5.08 -6.15
CA ASP A 137 -5.11 3.82 -6.77
C ASP A 137 -3.89 2.93 -6.88
N LEU A 138 -4.08 1.66 -6.55
CA LEU A 138 -3.07 0.62 -6.54
C LEU A 138 -3.40 -0.37 -7.65
N ALA A 139 -2.41 -0.72 -8.46
CA ALA A 139 -2.47 -1.88 -9.35
C ALA A 139 -1.34 -2.85 -9.00
N LEU A 140 -1.67 -4.14 -8.98
CA LEU A 140 -0.75 -5.25 -8.80
C LEU A 140 -0.74 -6.06 -10.09
N ASP A 141 0.44 -6.27 -10.66
CA ASP A 141 0.65 -7.06 -11.86
C ASP A 141 1.83 -8.01 -11.65
N ASN A 142 1.54 -9.28 -11.36
CA ASN A 142 2.54 -10.32 -11.15
C ASN A 142 3.63 -9.90 -10.14
N GLY A 143 3.20 -9.38 -8.98
CA GLY A 143 4.12 -8.89 -7.95
C GLY A 143 4.67 -7.48 -8.16
N LYS A 144 4.43 -6.85 -9.30
CA LYS A 144 4.75 -5.45 -9.52
C LYS A 144 3.61 -4.57 -9.02
N LEU A 145 3.90 -3.75 -8.02
CA LEU A 145 2.96 -2.79 -7.47
C LEU A 145 3.16 -1.43 -8.14
N THR A 146 2.09 -0.83 -8.64
CA THR A 146 2.11 0.56 -9.12
C THR A 146 1.07 1.39 -8.40
N LEU A 147 1.46 2.58 -7.99
CA LEU A 147 0.62 3.57 -7.34
C LEU A 147 0.34 4.69 -8.35
N GLY A 148 -0.93 4.86 -8.69
CA GLY A 148 -1.41 5.90 -9.60
C GLY A 148 -2.27 6.92 -8.86
N SER A 149 -2.34 8.13 -9.40
CA SER A 149 -3.21 9.19 -8.88
C SER A 149 -2.95 9.47 -7.39
N MET A 150 -1.69 9.46 -6.98
CA MET A 150 -1.36 9.71 -5.57
C MET A 150 -1.68 11.15 -5.23
N GLU A 151 -2.45 11.35 -4.17
CA GLU A 151 -2.80 12.66 -3.63
C GLU A 151 -2.56 12.66 -2.12
N GLY A 152 -1.63 13.50 -1.66
CA GLY A 152 -1.30 13.70 -0.26
C GLY A 152 -1.65 15.11 0.19
N GLN A 153 -2.23 15.24 1.39
CA GLN A 153 -2.57 16.52 2.00
C GLN A 153 -2.04 16.59 3.42
N SER A 154 -1.47 17.73 3.78
CA SER A 154 -1.02 18.08 5.13
C SER A 154 -1.40 19.52 5.44
N ALA A 155 -1.35 19.92 6.71
CA ALA A 155 -1.60 21.28 7.16
C ALA A 155 -0.82 22.40 6.42
N ILE A 156 0.30 22.06 5.79
CA ILE A 156 1.21 23.03 5.15
C ILE A 156 1.37 22.83 3.65
N LEU A 157 1.01 21.66 3.10
CA LEU A 157 1.35 21.25 1.74
C LEU A 157 0.34 20.24 1.18
N ALA A 158 0.06 20.33 -0.11
CA ALA A 158 -0.56 19.29 -0.91
C ALA A 158 0.46 18.74 -1.92
N VAL A 159 0.44 17.43 -2.16
CA VAL A 159 1.36 16.70 -3.04
C VAL A 159 0.55 15.81 -3.96
N SER A 160 0.94 15.71 -5.23
CA SER A 160 0.36 14.79 -6.20
C SER A 160 1.45 14.09 -7.01
N GLY A 161 1.25 12.83 -7.43
CA GLY A 161 2.25 12.11 -8.24
C GLY A 161 1.86 10.67 -8.63
N ASN A 162 2.82 9.91 -9.18
CA ASN A 162 2.71 8.48 -9.47
C ASN A 162 3.98 7.73 -8.99
N GLY A 163 3.89 6.44 -8.68
CA GLY A 163 5.02 5.64 -8.16
C GLY A 163 4.96 4.16 -8.54
N ALA A 164 6.10 3.47 -8.49
CA ALA A 164 6.19 2.04 -8.76
C ALA A 164 7.11 1.31 -7.76
N LEU A 165 6.72 0.12 -7.35
CA LEU A 165 7.46 -0.74 -6.44
C LEU A 165 7.48 -2.17 -6.98
N ASN A 166 8.66 -2.76 -7.12
CA ASN A 166 8.79 -4.18 -7.46
C ASN A 166 8.86 -5.00 -6.16
N LEU A 167 7.84 -5.80 -5.85
CA LEU A 167 7.80 -6.59 -4.61
C LEU A 167 8.74 -7.80 -4.64
N VAL A 168 9.19 -8.22 -5.83
CA VAL A 168 10.13 -9.34 -6.03
C VAL A 168 11.57 -8.86 -5.78
N GLU A 169 11.93 -7.71 -6.32
CA GLU A 169 13.28 -7.14 -6.21
C GLU A 169 13.44 -6.19 -5.01
N GLN A 170 12.34 -5.84 -4.32
CA GLN A 170 12.30 -4.84 -3.24
C GLN A 170 12.83 -3.46 -3.67
N THR A 171 12.76 -3.12 -4.95
CA THR A 171 13.22 -1.84 -5.50
C THR A 171 12.05 -0.88 -5.65
N CYS A 172 12.20 0.32 -5.10
CA CYS A 172 11.22 1.41 -5.19
C CYS A 172 11.73 2.47 -6.17
N ASP A 173 10.96 2.76 -7.22
CA ASP A 173 11.26 3.82 -8.19
C ASP A 173 10.11 4.85 -8.20
N HIS A 174 10.46 6.12 -8.15
CA HIS A 174 9.50 7.22 -8.06
C HIS A 174 9.77 8.25 -9.16
N ALA A 175 8.77 8.45 -10.02
CA ALA A 175 8.78 9.51 -11.02
C ALA A 175 8.06 10.75 -10.45
N VAL A 176 8.81 11.84 -10.31
CA VAL A 176 8.31 13.15 -9.88
C VAL A 176 7.66 13.88 -11.05
#